data_AF-A0A1G6LBX5-F1
#
_entry.id   AF-A0A1G6LBX5-F1
#
_cell.length_a   1.000
_cell.length_b   1.000
_cell.length_c   1.000
_cell.angle_alpha   90.00
_cell.angle_beta   90.00
_cell.angle_gamma   90.00
#
_symmetry.space_group_name_H-M   'P 1'
#
loop_
_entity.id
_entity.type
_entity.pdbx_description
1 polymer ?
#
loop_
_entity_poly.entity_id
_entity_poly.type
_entity_poly.pdbx_seq_one_letter_code
_entity_poly.pdbx_strand_id
1 'polypeptide(L)'
;MNHAPSTSAPGRRFVPLEQADFRNLRQAASLKGLLQPFKGKGPLRLWASECHALRDDLAALAQQRVLAQASRYPFLLLPVQLAQQTTGAGTRFLRWRSHDRSAMGVALWQDLMENPATPDSLVDDLYAMEVERVVLNMQVSLLHTLGRQALDCATKLEQAHACHQRRNGLPPHTANPAP
;
A
#
# COMPACT_ATOMS: atom_id res chain seq x y z
N MET A 1 -9.33 25.18 7.15
CA MET A 1 -10.17 25.34 5.94
C MET A 1 -10.85 24.00 5.68
N ASN A 2 -12.16 23.95 5.92
CA ASN A 2 -12.96 22.74 5.76
C ASN A 2 -13.30 22.57 4.27
N HIS A 3 -12.85 21.49 3.65
CA HIS A 3 -13.39 21.08 2.36
C HIS A 3 -14.75 20.40 2.59
N ALA A 4 -15.80 21.05 2.12
CA ALA A 4 -17.12 20.45 1.98
C ALA A 4 -17.05 19.24 1.02
N PRO A 5 -17.91 18.21 1.19
CA PRO A 5 -17.98 17.13 0.22
C PRO A 5 -18.49 17.71 -1.10
N SER A 6 -17.65 17.68 -2.13
CA SER A 6 -18.03 18.14 -3.46
C SER A 6 -19.18 17.28 -3.98
N THR A 7 -20.36 17.88 -3.99
CA THR A 7 -21.53 17.38 -4.70
C THR A 7 -21.11 17.02 -6.13
N SER A 8 -21.41 15.79 -6.56
CA SER A 8 -21.10 15.30 -7.90
C SER A 8 -21.56 16.30 -8.96
N ALA A 9 -20.62 16.95 -9.65
CA ALA A 9 -20.94 17.79 -10.79
C ALA A 9 -21.64 16.94 -11.87
N PRO A 10 -22.67 17.46 -12.55
CA PRO A 10 -23.30 16.74 -13.65
C PRO A 10 -22.25 16.44 -14.73
N GLY A 11 -21.99 15.15 -14.96
CA GLY A 11 -21.04 14.68 -15.98
C GLY A 11 -19.79 13.95 -15.48
N ARG A 12 -19.50 13.92 -14.17
CA ARG A 12 -18.39 13.10 -13.63
C ARG A 12 -18.64 11.61 -13.86
N ARG A 13 -17.66 10.95 -14.46
CA ARG A 13 -17.71 9.51 -14.78
C ARG A 13 -16.80 8.70 -13.84
N PHE A 14 -15.92 9.38 -13.11
CA PHE A 14 -15.13 8.81 -12.05
C PHE A 14 -15.55 9.39 -10.69
N VAL A 15 -15.82 8.50 -9.74
CA VAL A 15 -16.12 8.84 -8.35
C VAL A 15 -14.89 8.48 -7.50
N PRO A 16 -14.17 9.47 -6.94
CA PRO A 16 -13.03 9.25 -6.05
C PRO A 16 -13.43 8.43 -4.81
N LEU A 17 -12.44 7.79 -4.18
CA LEU A 17 -12.65 7.06 -2.95
C LEU A 17 -13.01 8.03 -1.82
N GLU A 18 -14.04 7.67 -1.07
CA GLU A 18 -14.45 8.42 0.10
C GLU A 18 -14.09 7.68 1.38
N GLN A 19 -14.13 8.40 2.52
CA GLN A 19 -13.89 7.82 3.84
C GLN A 19 -14.74 6.56 4.11
N ALA A 20 -15.94 6.49 3.52
CA ALA A 20 -16.83 5.34 3.59
C ALA A 20 -16.22 4.06 3.00
N ASP A 21 -15.47 4.15 1.91
CA ASP A 21 -14.84 3.02 1.22
C ASP A 21 -13.74 2.38 2.07
N PHE A 22 -13.04 3.21 2.86
CA PHE A 22 -12.04 2.75 3.82
C PHE A 22 -12.64 2.17 5.11
N ARG A 23 -13.96 2.18 5.32
CA ARG A 23 -14.56 1.60 6.55
C ARG A 23 -14.36 0.09 6.63
N ASN A 24 -14.44 -0.60 5.50
CA ASN A 24 -14.23 -2.04 5.45
C ASN A 24 -12.76 -2.42 5.71
N LEU A 25 -11.83 -1.51 5.38
CA LEU A 25 -10.40 -1.67 5.65
C LEU A 25 -10.00 -1.35 7.09
N ARG A 26 -10.83 -0.60 7.82
CA ARG A 26 -10.50 -0.03 9.14
C ARG A 26 -10.45 -1.05 10.29
N GLN A 27 -10.50 -2.35 10.01
CA GLN A 27 -10.32 -3.39 11.01
C GLN A 27 -8.85 -3.72 11.32
N ALA A 28 -7.89 -3.22 10.56
CA ALA A 28 -6.48 -3.42 10.88
C ALA A 28 -5.96 -2.30 11.81
N ALA A 29 -5.60 -2.67 13.04
CA ALA A 29 -4.99 -1.83 14.05
C ALA A 29 -3.55 -1.38 13.71
N SER A 30 -3.17 -1.28 12.44
CA SER A 30 -1.76 -1.21 12.03
C SER A 30 -1.02 0.03 12.57
N LEU A 31 -1.64 1.20 12.70
CA LEU A 31 -0.96 2.33 13.34
C LEU A 31 -1.02 2.31 14.87
N LYS A 32 -2.07 1.72 15.45
CA LYS A 32 -2.17 1.53 16.91
C LYS A 32 -1.18 0.48 17.42
N GLY A 33 -0.90 -0.54 16.60
CA GLY A 33 0.05 -1.60 16.89
C GLY A 33 1.51 -1.15 16.81
N LEU A 34 1.80 0.02 16.23
CA LEU A 34 3.17 0.54 16.09
C LEU A 34 3.74 1.09 17.40
N LEU A 35 2.96 1.88 18.14
CA LEU A 35 3.45 2.61 19.32
C LEU A 35 3.03 1.91 20.60
N GLN A 36 3.68 0.79 20.89
CA GLN A 36 3.46 0.00 22.10
C GLN A 36 4.75 -0.66 22.61
N PRO A 37 4.82 -1.03 23.90
CA PRO A 37 5.92 -1.83 24.42
C PRO A 37 5.90 -3.25 23.82
N PHE A 38 6.74 -3.50 22.82
CA PHE A 38 6.88 -4.84 22.24
C PHE A 38 7.62 -5.77 23.20
N LYS A 39 6.87 -6.67 23.86
CA LYS A 39 7.46 -7.73 24.70
C LYS A 39 7.80 -8.96 23.85
N GLY A 40 8.91 -8.87 23.12
CA GLY A 40 9.45 -9.96 22.31
C GLY A 40 8.90 -10.05 20.88
N LYS A 41 9.24 -11.13 20.18
CA LYS A 41 9.02 -11.29 18.73
C LYS A 41 7.56 -11.51 18.31
N GLY A 42 6.72 -12.04 19.20
CA GLY A 42 5.33 -12.42 18.89
C GLY A 42 4.47 -11.24 18.42
N PRO A 43 4.34 -10.16 19.21
CA PRO A 43 3.56 -8.99 18.82
C PRO A 43 4.08 -8.30 17.55
N LEU A 44 5.39 -8.31 17.28
CA LEU A 44 5.96 -7.81 16.03
C LEU A 44 5.53 -8.63 14.81
N ARG A 45 5.52 -9.96 14.91
CA ARG A 45 5.05 -10.85 13.83
C ARG A 45 3.57 -10.67 13.55
N LEU A 46 2.76 -10.53 14.59
CA LEU A 46 1.33 -10.25 14.45
C LEU A 46 1.12 -8.91 13.73
N TRP A 47 1.79 -7.86 14.20
CA TRP A 47 1.70 -6.54 13.60
C TRP A 47 2.18 -6.52 12.13
N ALA A 48 3.22 -7.29 11.80
CA ALA A 48 3.65 -7.47 10.42
C ALA A 48 2.57 -8.09 9.54
N SER A 49 1.90 -9.14 10.07
CA SER A 49 0.79 -9.81 9.40
C SER A 49 -0.37 -8.84 9.15
N GLU A 50 -0.73 -8.02 10.13
CA GLU A 50 -1.77 -7.00 9.99
C GLU A 50 -1.42 -5.96 8.92
N CYS A 51 -0.15 -5.53 8.85
CA CYS A 51 0.31 -4.61 7.80
C CYS A 51 0.17 -5.22 6.40
N HIS A 52 0.55 -6.49 6.24
CA HIS A 52 0.42 -7.18 4.95
C HIS A 52 -1.03 -7.46 4.55
N ALA A 53 -1.88 -7.86 5.50
CA ALA A 53 -3.31 -8.03 5.26
C ALA A 53 -3.96 -6.72 4.79
N LEU A 54 -3.72 -5.62 5.51
CA LEU A 54 -4.26 -4.31 5.14
C LEU A 54 -3.74 -3.83 3.77
N ARG A 55 -2.48 -4.13 3.45
CA ARG A 55 -1.91 -3.83 2.12
C ARG A 55 -2.67 -4.58 1.02
N ASP A 56 -2.97 -5.84 1.25
CA ASP A 56 -3.64 -6.69 0.26
C ASP A 56 -5.12 -6.30 0.11
N ASP A 57 -5.77 -5.89 1.20
CA ASP A 57 -7.11 -5.33 1.20
C ASP A 57 -7.18 -3.98 0.48
N LEU A 58 -6.19 -3.09 0.65
CA LEU A 58 -6.09 -1.85 -0.12
C LEU A 58 -5.95 -2.10 -1.61
N ALA A 59 -5.14 -3.09 -1.99
CA ALA A 59 -5.03 -3.49 -3.40
C ALA A 59 -6.34 -4.07 -3.93
N ALA A 60 -7.12 -4.79 -3.12
CA ALA A 60 -8.47 -5.24 -3.48
C ALA A 60 -9.44 -4.06 -3.63
N LEU A 61 -9.39 -3.06 -2.73
CA LEU A 61 -10.19 -1.84 -2.83
C LEU A 61 -9.89 -1.08 -4.13
N ALA A 62 -8.61 -0.89 -4.44
CA ALA A 62 -8.16 -0.25 -5.68
C ALA A 62 -8.72 -0.98 -6.92
N GLN A 63 -8.68 -2.32 -6.93
CA GLN A 63 -9.25 -3.11 -8.01
C GLN A 63 -10.76 -2.93 -8.14
N GLN A 64 -11.49 -2.98 -7.04
CA GLN A 64 -12.96 -2.97 -7.02
C GLN A 64 -13.56 -1.59 -7.25
N ARG A 65 -12.88 -0.53 -6.82
CA ARG A 65 -13.46 0.82 -6.76
C ARG A 65 -12.76 1.80 -7.70
N VAL A 66 -11.46 1.68 -7.95
CA VAL A 66 -10.75 2.56 -8.88
C VAL A 66 -10.70 1.93 -10.26
N LEU A 67 -10.10 0.74 -10.39
CA LEU A 67 -9.92 0.10 -11.69
C LEU A 67 -11.23 -0.33 -12.33
N ALA A 68 -12.23 -0.72 -11.53
CA ALA A 68 -13.56 -1.04 -12.06
C ALA A 68 -14.25 0.14 -12.73
N GLN A 69 -13.91 1.39 -12.37
CA GLN A 69 -14.41 2.61 -13.02
C GLN A 69 -13.51 2.99 -14.21
N ALA A 70 -12.19 2.98 -14.01
CA ALA A 70 -11.20 3.35 -15.03
C ALA A 70 -11.21 2.42 -16.26
N SER A 71 -11.77 1.21 -16.15
CA SER A 71 -11.95 0.27 -17.25
C SER A 71 -13.34 0.32 -17.90
N ARG A 72 -14.10 1.41 -17.73
CA ARG A 72 -15.42 1.61 -18.36
C ARG A 72 -15.37 2.68 -19.44
N TYR A 73 -16.41 2.72 -20.28
CA TYR A 73 -16.63 3.85 -21.19
C TYR A 73 -16.76 5.15 -20.37
N PRO A 74 -16.15 6.26 -20.80
CA PRO A 74 -15.39 6.46 -22.04
C PRO A 74 -13.89 6.21 -21.86
N PHE A 75 -13.41 5.94 -20.65
CA PHE A 75 -11.98 5.78 -20.36
C PHE A 75 -11.33 4.66 -21.17
N LEU A 76 -12.09 3.60 -21.51
CA LEU A 76 -11.65 2.54 -22.41
C LEU A 76 -11.23 3.02 -23.81
N LEU A 77 -11.73 4.17 -24.27
CA LEU A 77 -11.40 4.74 -25.58
C LEU A 77 -10.08 5.53 -25.58
N LEU A 78 -9.53 5.82 -24.40
CA LEU A 78 -8.27 6.53 -24.28
C LEU A 78 -7.12 5.60 -24.72
N PRO A 79 -6.05 6.14 -25.32
CA PRO A 79 -4.91 5.34 -25.79
C PRO A 79 -4.13 4.66 -24.65
N VAL A 80 -4.36 5.11 -23.42
CA VAL A 80 -3.70 4.66 -22.20
C VAL A 80 -4.75 4.31 -21.15
N GLN A 81 -4.41 3.39 -20.26
CA GLN A 81 -5.30 2.93 -19.19
C GLN A 81 -4.55 2.85 -17.86
N LEU A 82 -5.31 3.04 -16.77
CA LEU A 82 -4.84 2.71 -15.44
C LEU A 82 -5.00 1.19 -15.22
N ALA A 83 -3.95 0.55 -14.72
CA ALA A 83 -3.94 -0.89 -14.50
C ALA A 83 -3.16 -1.28 -13.25
N GLN A 84 -3.40 -2.50 -12.75
CA GLN A 84 -2.63 -3.07 -11.66
C GLN A 84 -1.39 -3.81 -12.18
N GLN A 85 -0.26 -3.63 -11.52
CA GLN A 85 0.98 -4.37 -11.75
C GLN A 85 1.45 -5.02 -10.45
N THR A 86 1.74 -6.31 -10.51
CA THR A 86 2.34 -7.08 -9.41
C THR A 86 3.87 -7.04 -9.53
N THR A 87 4.56 -6.74 -8.44
CA THR A 87 6.03 -6.78 -8.38
C THR A 87 6.52 -8.17 -7.93
N GLY A 88 7.83 -8.44 -8.08
CA GLY A 88 8.44 -9.67 -7.56
C GLY A 88 8.31 -9.84 -6.04
N ALA A 89 8.07 -8.76 -5.29
CA ALA A 89 7.81 -8.80 -3.85
C ALA A 89 6.33 -9.06 -3.49
N GLY A 90 5.49 -9.34 -4.48
CA GLY A 90 4.06 -9.60 -4.30
C GLY A 90 3.20 -8.35 -4.06
N THR A 91 3.78 -7.15 -4.11
CA THR A 91 3.03 -5.89 -3.97
C THR A 91 2.36 -5.51 -5.28
N ARG A 92 1.14 -4.98 -5.18
CA ARG A 92 0.32 -4.58 -6.33
C ARG A 92 0.20 -3.06 -6.37
N PHE A 93 0.61 -2.46 -7.49
CA PHE A 93 0.56 -1.01 -7.70
C PHE A 93 -0.29 -0.65 -8.91
N LEU A 94 -0.92 0.51 -8.85
CA LEU A 94 -1.60 1.13 -9.97
C LEU A 94 -0.58 1.85 -10.87
N ARG A 95 -0.63 1.62 -12.18
CA ARG A 95 0.21 2.27 -13.18
C ARG A 95 -0.56 2.61 -14.43
N TRP A 96 -0.26 3.78 -14.99
CA TRP A 96 -0.61 4.10 -16.37
C TRP A 96 0.21 3.24 -17.32
N ARG A 97 -0.45 2.70 -18.34
CA ARG A 97 0.17 1.91 -19.39
C ARG A 97 -0.59 2.06 -20.70
N SER A 98 0.10 1.82 -21.82
CA SER A 98 -0.56 1.61 -23.10
C SER A 98 -1.34 0.28 -23.11
N HIS A 99 -2.34 0.17 -23.98
CA HIS A 99 -3.16 -1.06 -24.08
C HIS A 99 -2.36 -2.28 -24.52
N ASP A 100 -1.44 -2.10 -25.46
CA ASP A 100 -0.48 -3.11 -25.94
C ASP A 100 0.64 -3.43 -24.93
N ARG A 101 0.71 -2.67 -23.81
CA ARG A 101 1.72 -2.78 -22.75
C ARG A 101 3.15 -2.46 -23.20
N SER A 102 3.33 -1.77 -24.33
CA SER A 102 4.64 -1.33 -24.83
C SER A 102 5.24 -0.17 -24.01
N ALA A 103 4.39 0.67 -23.40
CA ALA A 103 4.81 1.80 -22.59
C ALA A 103 4.09 1.82 -21.22
N MET A 104 4.77 2.37 -20.21
CA MET A 104 4.25 2.49 -18.85
C MET A 104 4.81 3.74 -18.16
N GLY A 105 4.05 4.29 -17.22
CA GLY A 105 4.49 5.39 -16.36
C GLY A 105 3.62 6.64 -16.46
N VAL A 106 3.86 7.59 -15.56
CA VAL A 106 3.04 8.81 -15.44
C VAL A 106 3.13 9.72 -16.65
N ALA A 107 4.22 9.64 -17.44
CA ALA A 107 4.38 10.39 -18.69
C ALA A 107 3.20 10.15 -19.66
N LEU A 108 2.70 8.91 -19.74
CA LEU A 108 1.53 8.59 -20.55
C LEU A 108 0.25 9.34 -20.15
N TRP A 109 0.09 9.61 -18.86
CA TRP A 109 -1.01 10.42 -18.35
C TRP A 109 -0.76 11.91 -18.56
N GLN A 110 0.48 12.37 -18.43
CA GLN A 110 0.86 13.76 -18.72
C GLN A 110 0.60 14.10 -20.19
N ASP A 111 1.07 13.25 -21.11
CA ASP A 111 0.82 13.38 -22.55
C ASP A 111 -0.69 13.40 -22.85
N LEU A 112 -1.47 12.57 -22.15
CA LEU A 112 -2.92 12.56 -22.28
C LEU A 112 -3.55 13.88 -21.81
N MET A 113 -3.09 14.45 -20.69
CA MET A 113 -3.60 15.72 -20.16
C MET A 113 -3.21 16.93 -21.03
N GLU A 114 -2.06 16.87 -21.70
CA GLU A 114 -1.57 17.94 -22.58
C GLU A 114 -2.15 17.86 -24.00
N ASN A 115 -2.70 16.70 -24.40
CA ASN A 115 -3.23 16.49 -25.74
C ASN A 115 -4.56 17.24 -25.95
N PRO A 116 -4.65 18.18 -26.91
CA PRO A 116 -5.89 18.91 -27.20
C PRO A 116 -7.05 18.03 -27.70
N ALA A 117 -6.78 16.80 -28.13
CA ALA A 117 -7.80 15.83 -28.52
C ALA A 117 -8.45 15.13 -27.31
N THR A 118 -7.89 15.28 -26.11
CA THR A 118 -8.50 14.75 -24.88
C THR A 118 -9.72 15.59 -24.53
N PRO A 119 -10.92 15.00 -24.40
CA PRO A 119 -12.11 15.77 -24.11
C PRO A 119 -12.04 16.47 -22.75
N ASP A 120 -12.30 17.78 -22.70
CA ASP A 120 -12.31 18.59 -21.47
C ASP A 120 -13.16 17.97 -20.36
N SER A 121 -14.28 17.33 -20.73
CA SER A 121 -15.18 16.64 -19.80
C SER A 121 -14.52 15.50 -19.00
N LEU A 122 -13.35 15.00 -19.42
CA LEU A 122 -12.61 13.92 -18.76
C LEU A 122 -11.42 14.40 -17.95
N VAL A 123 -11.01 15.67 -18.09
CA VAL A 123 -9.80 16.22 -17.45
C VAL A 123 -9.88 16.09 -15.93
N ASP A 124 -11.01 16.45 -15.33
CA ASP A 124 -11.24 16.33 -13.88
C ASP A 124 -11.24 14.87 -13.40
N ASP A 125 -11.84 13.96 -14.18
CA ASP A 125 -11.88 12.53 -13.87
C ASP A 125 -10.48 11.91 -13.96
N LEU A 126 -9.70 12.27 -14.99
CA LEU A 126 -8.32 11.80 -15.19
C LEU A 126 -7.37 12.33 -14.11
N TYR A 127 -7.55 13.58 -13.69
CA TYR A 127 -6.82 14.14 -12.55
C TYR A 127 -7.15 13.38 -11.27
N ALA A 128 -8.43 13.13 -10.99
CA ALA A 128 -8.85 12.36 -9.81
C ALA A 128 -8.28 10.93 -9.81
N MET A 129 -8.24 10.25 -10.96
CA MET A 129 -7.60 8.94 -11.10
C MET A 129 -6.11 8.98 -10.76
N GLU A 130 -5.38 10.03 -11.18
CA GLU A 130 -3.96 10.17 -10.87
C GLU A 130 -3.73 10.41 -9.37
N VAL A 131 -4.57 11.24 -8.73
CA VAL A 131 -4.54 11.43 -7.27
C VAL A 131 -4.72 10.10 -6.55
N GLU A 132 -5.73 9.31 -6.93
CA GLU A 132 -5.96 7.97 -6.35
C GLU A 132 -4.78 7.03 -6.58
N ARG A 133 -4.22 7.00 -7.80
CA ARG A 133 -3.04 6.20 -8.13
C ARG A 133 -1.88 6.54 -7.21
N VAL A 134 -1.56 7.82 -7.05
CA VAL A 134 -0.44 8.30 -6.22
C VAL A 134 -0.65 7.92 -4.76
N VAL A 135 -1.82 8.23 -4.20
CA VAL A 135 -2.11 8.03 -2.77
C VAL A 135 -2.20 6.54 -2.42
N LEU A 136 -2.93 5.74 -3.19
CA LEU A 136 -3.05 4.29 -2.94
C LEU A 136 -1.70 3.59 -3.05
N ASN A 137 -0.89 3.94 -4.06
CA ASN A 137 0.46 3.37 -4.19
C ASN A 137 1.37 3.74 -3.02
N MET A 138 1.28 4.97 -2.51
CA MET A 138 2.00 5.39 -1.31
C MET A 138 1.56 4.59 -0.09
N GLN A 139 0.26 4.42 0.13
CA GLN A 139 -0.29 3.62 1.25
C GLN A 139 0.17 2.15 1.19
N VAL A 140 0.09 1.53 0.01
CA VAL A 140 0.60 0.16 -0.23
C VAL A 140 2.10 0.06 0.08
N SER A 141 2.89 1.06 -0.34
CA SER A 141 4.34 1.09 -0.10
C SER A 141 4.68 1.20 1.38
N LEU A 142 3.96 2.05 2.11
CA LEU A 142 4.14 2.23 3.55
C LEU A 142 3.81 0.94 4.31
N LEU A 143 2.66 0.33 4.05
CA LEU A 143 2.26 -0.90 4.74
C LEU A 143 3.20 -2.07 4.45
N HIS A 144 3.65 -2.20 3.20
CA HIS A 144 4.67 -3.20 2.87
C HIS A 144 5.97 -2.96 3.63
N THR A 145 6.43 -1.71 3.71
CA THR A 145 7.66 -1.34 4.42
C THR A 145 7.55 -1.59 5.91
N LEU A 146 6.44 -1.18 6.53
CA LEU A 146 6.17 -1.41 7.96
C LEU A 146 6.14 -2.90 8.29
N GLY A 147 5.42 -3.71 7.51
CA GLY A 147 5.35 -5.16 7.70
C GLY A 147 6.70 -5.84 7.57
N ARG A 148 7.51 -5.45 6.57
CA ARG A 148 8.88 -5.95 6.42
C ARG A 148 9.77 -5.57 7.61
N GLN A 149 9.77 -4.31 8.03
CA GLN A 149 10.56 -3.84 9.17
C GLN A 149 10.18 -4.55 10.47
N ALA A 150 8.89 -4.82 10.68
CA ALA A 150 8.39 -5.57 11.82
C ALA A 150 8.94 -7.00 11.86
N LEU A 151 8.98 -7.70 10.72
CA LEU A 151 9.59 -9.03 10.62
C LEU A 151 11.10 -9.01 10.85
N ASP A 152 11.80 -8.04 10.28
CA ASP A 152 13.24 -7.87 10.49
C ASP A 152 13.55 -7.66 11.98
N CYS A 153 12.77 -6.80 12.66
CA CYS A 153 12.88 -6.59 14.10
C CYS A 153 12.55 -7.85 14.90
N ALA A 154 11.53 -8.62 14.51
CA ALA A 154 11.20 -9.89 15.17
C ALA A 154 12.37 -10.88 15.11
N THR A 155 13.06 -10.95 13.97
CA THR A 155 14.26 -11.78 13.78
C THR A 155 15.41 -11.30 14.68
N LYS A 156 15.65 -9.99 14.75
CA LYS A 156 16.66 -9.41 15.65
C LYS A 156 16.37 -9.71 17.13
N LEU A 157 15.12 -9.60 17.56
CA LEU A 157 14.73 -9.94 18.93
C LEU A 157 14.88 -11.43 19.24
N GLU A 158 14.62 -12.30 18.26
CA GLU A 158 14.86 -13.74 18.39
C GLU A 158 16.35 -14.05 18.62
N GLN A 159 17.23 -13.40 17.85
CA GLN A 159 18.68 -13.51 18.03
C GLN A 159 19.14 -12.97 19.40
N ALA A 160 18.62 -11.81 19.81
CA ALA A 160 18.92 -11.24 21.12
C ALA A 160 18.50 -12.17 22.26
N HIS A 161 17.31 -12.77 22.16
CA HIS A 161 16.81 -13.74 23.14
C HIS A 161 17.71 -14.99 23.20
N ALA A 162 18.13 -15.52 22.05
CA ALA A 162 19.04 -16.65 22.00
C ALA A 162 20.41 -16.34 22.64
N CYS A 163 20.97 -15.15 22.40
CA CYS A 163 22.19 -14.70 23.07
C CYS A 163 22.04 -14.64 24.60
N HIS A 164 20.94 -14.07 25.09
CA HIS A 164 20.65 -13.98 26.52
C HIS A 164 20.51 -15.37 27.17
N GLN A 165 19.79 -16.29 26.52
CA GLN A 165 19.66 -17.68 26.99
C GLN A 165 21.00 -18.40 27.06
N ARG A 166 21.87 -18.25 26.04
CA ARG A 166 23.22 -18.85 26.06
C ARG A 166 24.07 -18.35 27.22
N ARG A 167 24.01 -17.05 27.53
CA ARG A 167 24.76 -16.46 28.65
C ARG A 167 24.27 -16.97 30.00
N ASN A 168 22.94 -17.06 30.18
CA ASN A 168 22.35 -17.50 31.45
C ASN A 168 22.32 -19.02 31.62
N GLY A 169 22.48 -19.78 30.53
CA GLY A 169 22.61 -21.23 30.54
C GLY A 169 24.05 -21.74 30.68
N LEU A 170 25.06 -20.86 30.69
CA LEU A 170 26.42 -21.24 31.05
C LEU A 170 26.48 -21.43 32.59
N PRO A 171 26.85 -22.61 33.12
CA PRO A 171 27.10 -22.75 34.55
C PRO A 171 28.23 -21.79 34.98
N PRO A 172 28.24 -21.29 36.24
CA PRO A 172 29.35 -20.50 36.73
C PRO A 172 30.64 -21.30 36.54
N HIS A 173 31.65 -20.67 35.93
CA HIS A 173 32.95 -21.26 35.68
C HIS A 173 33.46 -21.83 37.02
N THR A 174 33.39 -23.15 37.19
CA THR A 174 34.06 -23.83 38.29
C THR A 174 35.54 -23.60 38.04
N ALA A 175 36.10 -22.65 38.77
CA ALA A 175 37.54 -22.52 38.90
C ALA A 175 38.02 -23.84 39.50
N ASN A 176 38.72 -24.62 38.68
CA ASN A 176 39.31 -25.87 39.11
C ASN A 176 40.43 -25.53 40.11
N PRO A 177 40.47 -26.10 41.33
CA PRO A 177 41.67 -26.01 42.14
C PRO A 177 42.73 -26.93 41.52
N ALA A 178 43.89 -26.35 41.19
CA ALA A 178 45.09 -27.07 40.79
C ALA A 178 45.76 -27.69 42.06
N PRO A 179 46.70 -28.65 41.87
CA PRO A 179 46.77 -29.96 42.55
C PRO A 179 47.11 -29.95 44.03
#